data_AF-L2G4S7-F1
#
_entry.id   AF-L2G4S7-F1
#
_cell.length_a   1.000
_cell.length_b   1.000
_cell.length_c   1.000
_cell.angle_alpha   90.00
_cell.angle_beta   90.00
_cell.angle_gamma   90.00
#
_symmetry.space_group_name_H-M   'P 1'
#
loop_
_entity.id
_entity.type
_entity.pdbx_description
1 polymer ?
#
loop_
_entity_poly.entity_id
_entity_poly.type
_entity_poly.pdbx_seq_one_letter_code
_entity_poly.pdbx_strand_id
1 'polypeptide(L)'
;MKQIREVPLKSLAEQLRLPIHVRDTFTGWKPHNDINLIIAVSFGLFVPPRLLNSANFRGPAPLHHTLLQRCTHTGVTLQTLHHKTFDHGTVLSQTRPPGIPIPKDCTLQGLHDILTPIAANMLVDGLRRGLHLPPLKDVGWKPTEEEQEMLCHAPKLAKRDSQINWSTWSADDIVLRQRVLGSLWSMALADRERRKSMRLILENVESVKRPADVERWIQTYFERQKSGSQHKRGELDEKQAVEENQKLGIKVIDWLWHPKHTSAEDIMNAQDTRLAYFEEKDGSILIPIPKGGCLKVPTIKVEGSSSKSAAKAISSNFGFIEKD
;
A
#
# COMPACT_ATOMS: atom_id res chain seq x y z
N MET A 1 18.43 13.24 -11.23
CA MET A 1 19.23 12.00 -11.33
C MET A 1 18.54 10.92 -10.49
N LYS A 2 18.45 9.65 -10.94
CA LYS A 2 18.10 8.55 -10.01
C LYS A 2 19.34 8.25 -9.18
N GLN A 3 19.27 8.30 -7.85
CA GLN A 3 20.28 7.65 -7.03
C GLN A 3 20.14 6.14 -7.22
N ILE A 4 21.16 5.51 -7.81
CA ILE A 4 21.31 4.06 -7.80
C ILE A 4 21.82 3.73 -6.40
N ARG A 5 20.90 3.33 -5.50
CA ARG A 5 21.26 2.89 -4.15
C ARG A 5 22.01 1.56 -4.29
N GLU A 6 23.29 1.56 -3.95
CA GLU A 6 24.12 0.36 -4.04
C GLU A 6 23.56 -0.76 -3.14
N VAL A 7 23.59 -1.99 -3.64
CA VAL A 7 22.95 -3.14 -2.98
C VAL A 7 23.84 -3.58 -1.80
N PRO A 8 23.37 -3.58 -0.54
CA PRO A 8 24.23 -3.85 0.62
C PRO A 8 24.98 -5.19 0.55
N LEU A 9 24.35 -6.21 -0.05
CA LEU A 9 24.96 -7.53 -0.29
C LEU A 9 26.19 -7.48 -1.22
N LYS A 10 26.25 -6.55 -2.19
CA LYS A 10 27.39 -6.41 -3.10
C LYS A 10 28.63 -5.96 -2.31
N SER A 11 28.51 -4.89 -1.54
CA SER A 11 29.62 -4.34 -0.75
C SER A 11 30.14 -5.35 0.28
N LEU A 12 29.24 -6.08 0.96
CA LEU A 12 29.64 -7.14 1.89
C LEU A 12 30.34 -8.32 1.19
N ALA A 13 29.85 -8.74 0.01
CA ALA A 13 30.49 -9.79 -0.77
C ALA A 13 31.88 -9.36 -1.30
N GLU A 14 32.06 -8.09 -1.68
CA GLU A 14 33.34 -7.50 -2.08
C GLU A 14 34.34 -7.47 -0.90
N GLN A 15 33.88 -7.06 0.30
CA GLN A 15 34.68 -7.10 1.54
C GLN A 15 35.14 -8.52 1.90
N LEU A 16 34.24 -9.50 1.76
CA LEU A 16 34.51 -10.93 2.00
C LEU A 16 35.21 -11.63 0.82
N ARG A 17 35.50 -10.92 -0.28
CA ARG A 17 36.12 -11.42 -1.52
C ARG A 17 35.37 -12.62 -2.15
N LEU A 18 34.05 -12.66 -1.99
CA LEU A 18 33.19 -13.71 -2.54
C LEU A 18 32.90 -13.46 -4.03
N PRO A 19 32.74 -14.50 -4.87
CA PRO A 19 32.31 -14.34 -6.26
C PRO A 19 30.92 -13.69 -6.36
N ILE A 20 30.78 -12.68 -7.23
CA ILE A 20 29.52 -11.96 -7.45
C ILE A 20 29.03 -12.18 -8.89
N HIS A 21 27.77 -12.58 -9.03
CA HIS A 21 27.11 -12.81 -10.32
C HIS A 21 25.88 -11.91 -10.48
N VAL A 22 26.08 -10.66 -10.89
CA VAL A 22 24.97 -9.74 -11.22
C VAL A 22 24.37 -10.15 -12.57
N ARG A 23 23.08 -10.49 -12.60
CA ARG A 23 22.34 -10.83 -13.83
C ARG A 23 20.86 -10.46 -13.72
N ASP A 24 20.27 -9.99 -14.81
CA ASP A 24 18.80 -9.80 -14.91
C ASP A 24 18.06 -11.12 -15.20
N THR A 25 18.77 -12.15 -15.66
CA THR A 25 18.20 -13.47 -15.94
C THR A 25 19.20 -14.61 -15.80
N PHE A 26 18.67 -15.78 -15.43
CA PHE A 26 19.39 -17.06 -15.43
C PHE A 26 19.56 -17.67 -16.84
N THR A 27 19.01 -17.07 -17.89
CA THR A 27 19.22 -17.54 -19.27
C THR A 27 20.72 -17.53 -19.63
N GLY A 28 21.19 -18.61 -20.26
CA GLY A 28 22.60 -18.82 -20.60
C GLY A 28 23.54 -19.07 -19.41
N TRP A 29 23.08 -18.96 -18.16
CA TRP A 29 23.91 -19.19 -16.98
C TRP A 29 23.83 -20.62 -16.46
N LYS A 30 24.97 -21.12 -15.99
CA LYS A 30 25.10 -22.32 -15.16
C LYS A 30 26.01 -21.96 -13.96
N PRO A 31 25.72 -22.47 -12.75
CA PRO A 31 26.65 -22.44 -11.64
C PRO A 31 27.86 -23.34 -11.91
N HIS A 32 28.87 -23.26 -11.03
CA HIS A 32 29.88 -24.29 -10.92
C HIS A 32 29.28 -25.59 -10.32
N ASN A 33 29.87 -26.74 -10.64
CA ASN A 33 29.32 -28.07 -10.32
C ASN A 33 29.52 -28.49 -8.85
N ASP A 34 30.15 -27.65 -8.03
CA ASP A 34 30.49 -27.83 -6.61
C ASP A 34 29.45 -27.25 -5.65
N ILE A 35 28.46 -26.49 -6.16
CA ILE A 35 27.40 -25.91 -5.33
C ILE A 35 26.45 -27.01 -4.83
N ASN A 36 26.51 -27.29 -3.52
CA ASN A 36 25.68 -28.27 -2.82
C ASN A 36 24.40 -27.69 -2.17
N LEU A 37 24.28 -26.35 -2.08
CA LEU A 37 23.12 -25.68 -1.49
C LEU A 37 22.90 -24.29 -2.14
N ILE A 38 21.63 -23.91 -2.31
CA ILE A 38 21.22 -22.59 -2.76
C ILE A 38 20.29 -22.00 -1.69
N ILE A 39 20.59 -20.77 -1.26
CA ILE A 39 19.81 -20.01 -0.28
C ILE A 39 19.29 -18.74 -0.96
N ALA A 40 17.98 -18.49 -0.89
CA ALA A 40 17.34 -17.33 -1.50
C ALA A 40 16.57 -16.50 -0.46
N VAL A 41 17.12 -15.33 -0.11
CA VAL A 41 16.52 -14.34 0.80
C VAL A 41 16.24 -13.05 0.02
N SER A 42 14.99 -12.57 0.05
CA SER A 42 14.53 -11.36 -0.65
C SER A 42 14.90 -11.28 -2.15
N PHE A 43 15.15 -12.43 -2.78
CA PHE A 43 15.72 -12.53 -4.11
C PHE A 43 14.65 -12.40 -5.20
N GLY A 44 14.73 -11.34 -6.01
CA GLY A 44 13.66 -10.91 -6.91
C GLY A 44 13.45 -11.71 -8.21
N LEU A 45 14.32 -12.70 -8.51
CA LEU A 45 14.21 -13.54 -9.71
C LEU A 45 13.72 -14.95 -9.38
N PHE A 46 12.86 -15.50 -10.23
CA PHE A 46 12.49 -16.91 -10.17
C PHE A 46 13.69 -17.77 -10.59
N VAL A 47 14.35 -18.40 -9.61
CA VAL A 47 15.38 -19.42 -9.86
C VAL A 47 14.72 -20.60 -10.58
N PRO A 48 15.10 -20.93 -11.84
CA PRO A 48 14.37 -21.89 -12.66
C PRO A 48 14.72 -23.36 -12.33
N PRO A 49 13.82 -24.33 -12.60
CA PRO A 49 14.00 -25.76 -12.30
C PRO A 49 15.38 -26.35 -12.59
N ARG A 50 16.00 -26.01 -13.73
CA ARG A 50 17.35 -26.50 -14.10
C ARG A 50 18.46 -26.15 -13.10
N LEU A 51 18.23 -25.18 -12.21
CA LEU A 51 19.13 -24.77 -11.13
C LEU A 51 18.63 -25.24 -9.75
N LEU A 52 17.40 -25.77 -9.68
CA LEU A 52 16.78 -26.31 -8.47
C LEU A 52 16.88 -27.83 -8.38
N ASN A 53 17.03 -28.49 -9.52
CA ASN A 53 17.33 -29.92 -9.60
C ASN A 53 18.68 -30.31 -8.94
N SER A 54 19.45 -29.33 -8.46
CA SER A 54 20.66 -29.50 -7.64
C SER A 54 20.53 -28.95 -6.20
N ALA A 55 19.54 -28.10 -5.87
CA ALA A 55 19.39 -27.53 -4.53
C ALA A 55 18.03 -26.86 -4.25
N ASN A 56 17.66 -26.82 -2.97
CA ASN A 56 16.33 -26.53 -2.47
C ASN A 56 16.36 -25.57 -1.22
N PHE A 57 16.08 -24.24 -1.37
CA PHE A 57 14.86 -23.62 -0.72
C PHE A 57 14.62 -22.02 -0.88
N ARG A 58 13.43 -21.36 -0.54
CA ARG A 58 13.05 -19.86 -0.54
C ARG A 58 11.73 -19.54 0.30
N GLY A 59 10.87 -18.49 0.28
CA GLY A 59 10.84 -17.05 -0.17
C GLY A 59 9.67 -16.67 -1.16
N PRO A 60 8.97 -15.48 -1.15
CA PRO A 60 9.17 -14.20 -0.41
C PRO A 60 7.87 -13.35 -0.03
N ALA A 61 7.98 -12.01 0.11
CA ALA A 61 6.94 -10.94 -0.05
C ALA A 61 5.76 -10.62 0.94
N PRO A 62 5.65 -11.12 2.19
CA PRO A 62 4.45 -10.90 3.03
C PRO A 62 4.25 -9.48 3.62
N LEU A 63 5.32 -8.78 4.01
CA LEU A 63 5.29 -7.73 5.05
C LEU A 63 4.31 -6.56 4.82
N HIS A 64 4.10 -6.14 3.57
CA HIS A 64 3.19 -5.03 3.27
C HIS A 64 1.74 -5.42 3.55
N HIS A 65 1.33 -6.64 3.16
CA HIS A 65 -0.04 -7.12 3.34
C HIS A 65 -0.37 -7.31 4.82
N THR A 66 0.57 -7.87 5.59
CA THR A 66 0.49 -7.96 7.05
C THR A 66 0.13 -6.62 7.71
N LEU A 67 0.78 -5.52 7.30
CA LEU A 67 0.50 -4.19 7.84
C LEU A 67 -0.83 -3.61 7.29
N LEU A 68 -1.12 -3.77 6.00
CA LEU A 68 -2.36 -3.27 5.37
C LEU A 68 -3.63 -3.95 5.90
N GLN A 69 -3.53 -5.25 6.22
CA GLN A 69 -4.59 -6.06 6.83
C GLN A 69 -4.73 -5.81 8.35
N ARG A 70 -3.88 -4.96 8.94
CA ARG A 70 -3.85 -4.65 10.39
C ARG A 70 -3.64 -5.90 11.27
N CYS A 71 -2.85 -6.87 10.79
CA CYS A 71 -2.52 -8.06 11.58
C CYS A 71 -1.86 -7.67 12.91
N THR A 72 -2.24 -8.34 14.01
CA THR A 72 -1.63 -8.12 15.33
C THR A 72 -0.33 -8.89 15.53
N HIS A 73 -0.14 -9.97 14.76
CA HIS A 73 1.02 -10.85 14.78
C HIS A 73 1.45 -11.22 13.35
N THR A 74 2.67 -11.72 13.21
CA THR A 74 3.20 -12.31 11.99
C THR A 74 4.24 -13.39 12.32
N GLY A 75 4.90 -13.98 11.34
CA GLY A 75 5.89 -15.04 11.56
C GLY A 75 7.00 -15.04 10.51
N VAL A 76 8.04 -15.81 10.80
CA VAL A 76 9.06 -16.21 9.83
C VAL A 76 8.94 -17.72 9.58
N THR A 77 9.16 -18.13 8.34
CA THR A 77 9.13 -19.52 7.91
C THR A 77 10.37 -19.84 7.06
N LEU A 78 11.12 -20.87 7.44
CA LEU A 78 12.22 -21.46 6.67
C LEU A 78 11.65 -22.58 5.80
N GLN A 79 11.51 -22.34 4.49
CA GLN A 79 10.70 -23.16 3.55
C GLN A 79 11.17 -23.06 2.07
N THR A 80 10.27 -23.03 1.06
CA THR A 80 10.59 -23.42 -0.33
C THR A 80 10.31 -22.54 -1.58
N LEU A 81 11.33 -22.57 -2.45
CA LEU A 81 11.29 -22.90 -3.88
C LEU A 81 10.53 -24.22 -4.08
N HIS A 82 9.22 -24.17 -4.27
CA HIS A 82 8.63 -25.22 -5.08
C HIS A 82 9.13 -25.03 -6.51
N HIS A 83 9.59 -26.09 -7.18
CA HIS A 83 10.25 -25.96 -8.48
C HIS A 83 9.35 -25.30 -9.56
N LYS A 84 8.02 -25.38 -9.39
CA LYS A 84 7.01 -24.69 -10.23
C LYS A 84 6.43 -23.41 -9.60
N THR A 85 6.53 -23.19 -8.28
CA THR A 85 5.65 -22.25 -7.54
C THR A 85 6.41 -21.46 -6.47
N PHE A 86 5.95 -20.27 -6.10
CA PHE A 86 6.46 -19.55 -4.92
C PHE A 86 5.81 -20.07 -3.63
N ASP A 87 6.54 -20.06 -2.52
CA ASP A 87 6.07 -20.37 -1.15
C ASP A 87 5.26 -21.68 -1.01
N HIS A 88 5.76 -22.81 -1.53
CA HIS A 88 4.93 -23.98 -1.85
C HIS A 88 5.53 -25.37 -1.55
N GLY A 89 6.34 -25.51 -0.51
CA GLY A 89 6.85 -26.82 -0.12
C GLY A 89 7.23 -26.90 1.35
N THR A 90 7.91 -27.99 1.69
CA THR A 90 8.25 -28.40 3.05
C THR A 90 8.76 -27.27 3.93
N VAL A 91 8.04 -27.00 5.01
CA VAL A 91 8.45 -26.05 6.04
C VAL A 91 9.40 -26.76 6.99
N LEU A 92 10.64 -26.26 7.09
CA LEU A 92 11.72 -26.85 7.89
C LEU A 92 11.79 -26.26 9.30
N SER A 93 11.36 -25.00 9.46
CA SER A 93 11.20 -24.31 10.75
C SER A 93 10.24 -23.13 10.59
N GLN A 94 9.50 -22.79 11.64
CA GLN A 94 8.52 -21.71 11.63
C GLN A 94 8.40 -21.07 13.02
N THR A 95 8.10 -19.77 13.08
CA THR A 95 7.68 -19.11 14.31
C THR A 95 6.40 -19.76 14.83
N ARG A 96 6.37 -20.17 16.10
CA ARG A 96 5.19 -20.80 16.72
C ARG A 96 4.04 -19.78 16.90
N PRO A 97 2.77 -20.20 16.84
CA PRO A 97 1.62 -19.37 17.21
C PRO A 97 1.76 -18.78 18.63
N PRO A 98 1.23 -17.56 18.90
CA PRO A 98 0.50 -16.68 17.97
C PRO A 98 1.40 -15.96 16.96
N GLY A 99 2.73 -16.10 17.06
CA GLY A 99 3.71 -15.43 16.21
C GLY A 99 4.47 -14.32 16.94
N ILE A 100 5.12 -13.48 16.16
CA ILE A 100 5.82 -12.26 16.60
C ILE A 100 4.79 -11.12 16.62
N PRO A 101 4.58 -10.44 17.77
CA PRO A 101 3.62 -9.35 17.85
C PRO A 101 4.10 -8.14 17.05
N ILE A 102 3.17 -7.46 16.39
CA ILE A 102 3.43 -6.26 15.59
C ILE A 102 3.15 -5.03 16.45
N PRO A 103 4.12 -4.11 16.63
CA PRO A 103 3.89 -2.87 17.37
C PRO A 103 2.72 -2.06 16.78
N LYS A 104 1.96 -1.38 17.65
CA LYS A 104 0.96 -0.41 17.20
C LYS A 104 1.65 0.63 16.32
N ASP A 105 1.02 0.94 15.19
CA ASP A 105 1.50 1.93 14.22
C ASP A 105 2.87 1.64 13.59
N CYS A 106 3.28 0.38 13.55
CA CYS A 106 4.52 -0.06 12.92
C CYS A 106 4.65 0.39 11.44
N THR A 107 5.86 0.77 11.05
CA THR A 107 6.25 1.06 9.66
C THR A 107 6.73 -0.22 8.96
N LEU A 108 6.81 -0.20 7.63
CA LEU A 108 7.39 -1.30 6.86
C LEU A 108 8.85 -1.58 7.27
N GLN A 109 9.64 -0.53 7.50
CA GLN A 109 11.03 -0.63 7.92
C GLN A 109 11.13 -1.18 9.36
N GLY A 110 10.30 -0.72 10.29
CA GLY A 110 10.26 -1.24 11.65
C GLY A 110 9.90 -2.73 11.70
N LEU A 111 8.94 -3.17 10.87
CA LEU A 111 8.58 -4.59 10.78
C LEU A 111 9.71 -5.43 10.15
N HIS A 112 10.37 -4.91 9.12
CA HIS A 112 11.57 -5.53 8.54
C HIS A 112 12.68 -5.71 9.58
N ASP A 113 12.96 -4.68 10.39
CA ASP A 113 14.09 -4.67 11.34
C ASP A 113 13.82 -5.55 12.58
N ILE A 114 12.55 -5.74 12.96
CA ILE A 114 12.13 -6.76 13.93
C ILE A 114 12.34 -8.19 13.40
N LEU A 115 11.99 -8.45 12.14
CA LEU A 115 11.96 -9.80 11.58
C LEU A 115 13.30 -10.27 11.02
N THR A 116 14.13 -9.37 10.49
CA THR A 116 15.47 -9.68 9.94
C THR A 116 16.35 -10.50 10.89
N PRO A 117 16.59 -10.12 12.16
CA PRO A 117 17.43 -10.90 13.07
C PRO A 117 16.82 -12.26 13.40
N ILE A 118 15.49 -12.35 13.51
CA ILE A 118 14.77 -13.60 13.78
C ILE A 118 14.92 -14.55 12.58
N ALA A 119 14.79 -14.04 11.35
CA ALA A 119 14.96 -14.81 10.13
C ALA A 119 16.40 -15.27 9.91
N ALA A 120 17.39 -14.41 10.16
CA ALA A 120 18.80 -14.77 10.08
C ALA A 120 19.14 -15.88 11.09
N ASN A 121 18.69 -15.76 12.34
CA ASN A 121 18.90 -16.78 13.37
C ASN A 121 18.20 -18.10 13.04
N MET A 122 16.95 -18.08 12.56
CA MET A 122 16.22 -19.28 12.14
C MET A 122 16.90 -20.02 10.99
N LEU A 123 17.41 -19.28 9.99
CA LEU A 123 18.19 -19.85 8.89
C LEU A 123 19.49 -20.49 9.40
N VAL A 124 20.27 -19.77 10.22
CA VAL A 124 21.56 -20.27 10.74
C VAL A 124 21.39 -21.48 11.65
N ASP A 125 20.35 -21.51 12.49
CA ASP A 125 19.99 -22.68 13.30
C ASP A 125 19.59 -23.88 12.42
N GLY A 126 18.71 -23.66 11.43
CA GLY A 126 18.26 -24.72 10.53
C GLY A 126 19.36 -25.30 9.64
N LEU A 127 20.36 -24.49 9.28
CA LEU A 127 21.57 -24.96 8.60
C LEU A 127 22.45 -25.80 9.54
N ARG A 128 22.76 -25.28 10.74
CA ARG A 128 23.61 -25.98 11.74
C ARG A 128 23.01 -27.30 12.22
N ARG A 129 21.68 -27.39 12.30
CA ARG A 129 20.94 -28.61 12.68
C ARG A 129 20.64 -29.54 11.51
N GLY A 130 21.11 -29.23 10.29
CA GLY A 130 20.94 -30.09 9.12
C GLY A 130 19.49 -30.25 8.66
N LEU A 131 18.57 -29.32 8.96
CA LEU A 131 17.14 -29.45 8.66
C LEU A 131 16.82 -29.51 7.15
N HIS A 132 17.81 -29.16 6.31
CA HIS A 132 17.77 -29.22 4.85
C HIS A 132 18.25 -30.57 4.29
N LEU A 133 18.67 -31.51 5.13
CA LEU A 133 19.14 -32.84 4.73
C LEU A 133 18.01 -33.87 4.80
N PRO A 134 17.97 -34.88 3.88
CA PRO A 134 16.99 -35.96 3.96
C PRO A 134 17.13 -36.83 5.23
N PRO A 135 16.03 -37.38 5.77
CA PRO A 135 14.64 -37.16 5.36
C PRO A 135 14.12 -35.79 5.84
N LEU A 136 13.59 -34.99 4.91
CA LEU A 136 12.99 -33.70 5.24
C LEU A 136 11.71 -33.93 6.06
N LYS A 137 11.64 -33.33 7.25
CA LYS A 137 10.44 -33.33 8.09
C LYS A 137 9.68 -32.03 7.88
N ASP A 138 8.47 -32.12 7.34
CA ASP A 138 7.54 -30.99 7.33
C ASP A 138 7.10 -30.68 8.77
N VAL A 139 7.36 -29.46 9.22
CA VAL A 139 6.92 -28.92 10.52
C VAL A 139 6.01 -27.70 10.36
N GLY A 140 5.53 -27.45 9.14
CA GLY A 140 4.60 -26.37 8.85
C GLY A 140 3.29 -26.53 9.60
N TRP A 141 2.78 -25.43 10.14
CA TRP A 141 1.39 -25.38 10.57
C TRP A 141 0.47 -25.59 9.36
N LYS A 142 -0.55 -26.43 9.52
CA LYS A 142 -1.59 -26.66 8.52
C LYS A 142 -2.88 -26.03 9.05
N PRO A 143 -3.52 -25.14 8.28
CA PRO A 143 -4.82 -24.59 8.65
C PRO A 143 -5.90 -25.68 8.64
N THR A 144 -6.99 -25.48 9.38
CA THR A 144 -8.28 -26.12 9.09
C THR A 144 -8.86 -25.60 7.76
N GLU A 145 -9.93 -26.22 7.27
CA GLU A 145 -10.63 -25.73 6.06
C GLU A 145 -11.17 -24.31 6.28
N GLU A 146 -11.73 -24.03 7.47
CA GLU A 146 -12.21 -22.71 7.90
C GLU A 146 -11.06 -21.67 7.95
N GLU A 147 -9.91 -22.03 8.53
CA GLU A 147 -8.73 -21.15 8.56
C GLU A 147 -8.15 -20.91 7.16
N GLN A 148 -8.26 -21.91 6.26
CA GLN A 148 -7.80 -21.81 4.88
C GLN A 148 -8.64 -20.86 4.04
N GLU A 149 -9.95 -20.76 4.28
CA GLU A 149 -10.81 -19.72 3.68
C GLU A 149 -10.42 -18.29 4.14
N MET A 150 -9.88 -18.15 5.36
CA MET A 150 -9.39 -16.88 5.88
C MET A 150 -7.98 -16.48 5.40
N LEU A 151 -7.25 -17.38 4.72
CA LEU A 151 -5.88 -17.11 4.23
C LEU A 151 -5.87 -16.11 3.06
N CYS A 152 -5.74 -14.84 3.40
CA CYS A 152 -5.61 -13.75 2.43
C CYS A 152 -4.29 -13.83 1.64
N HIS A 153 -4.35 -14.29 0.39
CA HIS A 153 -3.22 -14.25 -0.54
C HIS A 153 -2.63 -12.83 -0.65
N ALA A 154 -1.29 -12.74 -0.75
CA ALA A 154 -0.52 -11.50 -0.69
C ALA A 154 0.03 -11.08 -2.08
N PRO A 155 -0.80 -10.52 -3.00
CA PRO A 155 -0.38 -10.23 -4.37
C PRO A 155 0.69 -9.16 -4.46
N LYS A 156 1.56 -9.26 -5.46
CA LYS A 156 2.61 -8.26 -5.73
C LYS A 156 2.02 -6.86 -5.95
N LEU A 157 2.36 -5.93 -5.07
CA LEU A 157 1.95 -4.53 -5.15
C LEU A 157 2.54 -3.82 -6.38
N ALA A 158 1.76 -2.92 -6.97
CA ALA A 158 2.14 -2.06 -8.09
C ALA A 158 1.89 -0.58 -7.74
N LYS A 159 2.42 0.34 -8.56
CA LYS A 159 2.28 1.81 -8.33
C LYS A 159 0.83 2.33 -8.31
N ARG A 160 -0.12 1.57 -8.84
CA ARG A 160 -1.56 1.87 -8.78
C ARG A 160 -2.17 1.61 -7.40
N ASP A 161 -1.57 0.73 -6.60
CA ASP A 161 -2.07 0.38 -5.28
C ASP A 161 -1.80 1.49 -4.24
N SER A 162 -1.05 2.54 -4.62
CA SER A 162 -0.93 3.80 -3.89
C SER A 162 -1.80 4.95 -4.44
N GLN A 163 -2.71 4.69 -5.39
CA GLN A 163 -3.77 5.64 -5.73
C GLN A 163 -4.81 5.66 -4.61
N ILE A 164 -5.20 6.85 -4.12
CA ILE A 164 -6.16 7.01 -3.03
C ILE A 164 -7.57 6.68 -3.51
N ASN A 165 -8.20 5.67 -2.90
CA ASN A 165 -9.60 5.35 -3.16
C ASN A 165 -10.53 6.08 -2.18
N TRP A 166 -10.95 7.29 -2.56
CA TRP A 166 -11.74 8.20 -1.72
C TRP A 166 -13.14 7.67 -1.35
N SER A 167 -13.71 6.73 -2.12
CA SER A 167 -15.05 6.17 -1.86
C SER A 167 -15.04 4.94 -0.94
N THR A 168 -13.90 4.26 -0.75
CA THR A 168 -13.81 3.04 0.09
C THR A 168 -12.84 3.11 1.27
N TRP A 169 -11.85 4.02 1.27
CA TRP A 169 -10.88 4.14 2.38
C TRP A 169 -11.31 5.19 3.39
N SER A 170 -11.18 4.88 4.69
CA SER A 170 -11.26 5.86 5.79
C SER A 170 -10.01 6.76 5.87
N ALA A 171 -10.03 7.81 6.68
CA ALA A 171 -8.82 8.61 6.95
C ALA A 171 -7.67 7.73 7.51
N ASP A 172 -7.98 6.82 8.43
CA ASP A 172 -7.01 5.87 9.02
C ASP A 172 -6.45 4.88 7.98
N ASP A 173 -7.28 4.47 7.00
CA ASP A 173 -6.84 3.62 5.89
C ASP A 173 -5.84 4.32 4.97
N ILE A 174 -6.02 5.63 4.75
CA ILE A 174 -5.12 6.45 3.94
C ILE A 174 -3.79 6.66 4.68
N VAL A 175 -3.83 6.99 5.98
CA VAL A 175 -2.61 7.12 6.82
C VAL A 175 -1.84 5.80 6.90
N LEU A 176 -2.52 4.68 7.17
CA LEU A 176 -1.93 3.35 7.18
C LEU A 176 -1.25 3.03 5.84
N ARG A 177 -1.89 3.35 4.72
CA ARG A 177 -1.34 3.12 3.38
C ARG A 177 -0.14 4.03 3.09
N GLN A 178 -0.13 5.29 3.52
CA GLN A 178 1.05 6.15 3.34
C GLN A 178 2.24 5.63 4.17
N ARG A 179 1.99 5.14 5.40
CA ARG A 179 3.01 4.52 6.26
C ARG A 179 3.61 3.22 5.71
N VAL A 180 2.83 2.44 4.95
CA VAL A 180 3.25 1.12 4.43
C VAL A 180 3.76 1.18 2.98
N LEU A 181 3.18 2.05 2.14
CA LEU A 181 3.47 2.15 0.70
C LEU A 181 4.35 3.36 0.33
N GLY A 182 4.53 4.32 1.25
CA GLY A 182 5.14 5.61 0.96
C GLY A 182 4.16 6.55 0.25
N SER A 183 4.66 7.32 -0.73
CA SER A 183 3.89 8.37 -1.42
C SER A 183 2.57 7.85 -2.03
N LEU A 184 1.45 8.37 -1.51
CA LEU A 184 0.12 8.17 -2.09
C LEU A 184 -0.21 9.29 -3.08
N TRP A 185 -1.05 8.98 -4.07
CA TRP A 185 -1.43 9.93 -5.12
C TRP A 185 -2.91 9.83 -5.49
N SER A 186 -3.43 10.85 -6.16
CA SER A 186 -4.76 10.82 -6.79
C SER A 186 -4.71 11.64 -8.08
N MET A 187 -5.64 11.38 -9.00
CA MET A 187 -5.94 12.34 -10.06
C MET A 187 -6.93 13.36 -9.50
N ALA A 188 -6.76 14.63 -9.86
CA ALA A 188 -7.72 15.70 -9.61
C ALA A 188 -8.02 16.46 -10.91
N LEU A 189 -9.25 16.95 -11.03
CA LEU A 189 -9.67 17.79 -12.14
C LEU A 189 -9.14 19.22 -11.96
N ALA A 190 -8.32 19.68 -12.91
CA ALA A 190 -7.69 21.01 -12.92
C ALA A 190 -8.48 22.04 -13.75
N ASP A 191 -9.30 21.56 -14.69
CA ASP A 191 -10.15 22.39 -15.55
C ASP A 191 -11.41 21.56 -15.87
N ARG A 192 -12.57 22.03 -15.39
CA ARG A 192 -13.86 21.35 -15.63
C ARG A 192 -14.29 21.44 -17.09
N GLU A 193 -14.11 22.61 -17.72
CA GLU A 193 -14.54 22.88 -19.10
C GLU A 193 -13.70 22.09 -20.11
N ARG A 194 -12.37 22.11 -19.93
CA ARG A 194 -11.42 21.37 -20.79
C ARG A 194 -11.19 19.93 -20.36
N ARG A 195 -11.91 19.45 -19.32
CA ARG A 195 -11.72 18.16 -18.62
C ARG A 195 -10.25 17.80 -18.32
N LYS A 196 -9.40 18.81 -18.08
CA LYS A 196 -7.96 18.60 -17.86
C LYS A 196 -7.75 18.06 -16.46
N SER A 197 -7.19 16.85 -16.33
CA SER A 197 -6.79 16.29 -15.05
C SER A 197 -5.28 16.36 -14.84
N MET A 198 -4.84 16.30 -13.58
CA MET A 198 -3.43 16.20 -13.20
C MET A 198 -3.28 15.28 -11.99
N ARG A 199 -2.12 14.64 -11.85
CA ARG A 199 -1.78 13.87 -10.65
C ARG A 199 -1.33 14.78 -9.52
N LEU A 200 -1.89 14.57 -8.34
CA LEU A 200 -1.46 15.14 -7.07
C LEU A 200 -0.86 14.00 -6.23
N ILE A 201 0.32 14.24 -5.65
CA ILE A 201 0.89 13.39 -4.60
C ILE A 201 0.60 14.07 -3.26
N LEU A 202 0.03 13.33 -2.33
CA LEU A 202 -0.29 13.81 -0.97
C LEU A 202 0.82 13.33 -0.04
N GLU A 203 1.41 14.27 0.71
CA GLU A 203 2.63 14.05 1.50
C GLU A 203 2.35 14.39 2.99
N ASN A 204 2.81 13.51 3.89
CA ASN A 204 2.65 13.62 5.35
C ASN A 204 1.19 13.73 5.83
N VAL A 205 0.32 12.82 5.40
CA VAL A 205 -1.11 12.89 5.75
C VAL A 205 -1.37 12.35 7.15
N GLU A 206 -2.28 13.00 7.87
CA GLU A 206 -2.64 12.69 9.25
C GLU A 206 -4.14 12.42 9.36
N SER A 207 -4.54 11.50 10.24
CA SER A 207 -5.95 11.26 10.57
C SER A 207 -6.26 12.06 11.82
N VAL A 208 -7.15 13.04 11.70
CA VAL A 208 -7.47 14.00 12.77
C VAL A 208 -8.91 13.86 13.22
N LYS A 209 -9.18 14.20 14.49
CA LYS A 209 -10.55 14.46 14.94
C LYS A 209 -11.09 15.64 14.12
N ARG A 210 -12.32 15.51 13.63
CA ARG A 210 -13.00 16.58 12.90
C ARG A 210 -13.14 17.82 13.80
N PRO A 211 -12.73 19.01 13.35
CA PRO A 211 -13.10 20.27 14.00
C PRO A 211 -14.62 20.44 14.10
N ALA A 212 -15.09 21.23 15.06
CA ALA A 212 -16.52 21.34 15.38
C ALA A 212 -17.34 22.07 14.29
N ASP A 213 -16.71 22.95 13.53
CA ASP A 213 -17.21 23.60 12.31
C ASP A 213 -17.31 22.61 11.14
N VAL A 214 -16.26 21.81 10.91
CA VAL A 214 -16.23 20.76 9.90
C VAL A 214 -17.29 19.68 10.19
N GLU A 215 -17.39 19.20 11.43
CA GLU A 215 -18.42 18.24 11.87
C GLU A 215 -19.83 18.83 11.75
N ARG A 216 -20.04 20.11 12.09
CA ARG A 216 -21.33 20.80 11.88
C ARG A 216 -21.72 20.85 10.40
N TRP A 217 -20.78 21.16 9.50
CA TRP A 217 -21.05 21.14 8.06
C TRP A 217 -21.38 19.72 7.57
N ILE A 218 -20.64 18.70 8.03
CA ILE A 218 -20.90 17.29 7.70
C ILE A 218 -22.29 16.85 8.16
N GLN A 219 -22.70 17.20 9.38
CA GLN A 219 -24.04 16.90 9.92
C GLN A 219 -25.12 17.59 9.09
N THR A 220 -24.98 18.89 8.85
CA THR A 220 -25.88 19.69 8.00
C THR A 220 -26.03 19.09 6.59
N TYR A 221 -24.93 18.61 5.99
CA TYR A 221 -24.93 17.97 4.68
C TYR A 221 -25.64 16.60 4.69
N PHE A 222 -25.37 15.74 5.67
CA PHE A 222 -26.00 14.41 5.75
C PHE A 222 -27.46 14.43 6.19
N GLU A 223 -27.89 15.44 6.96
CA GLU A 223 -29.30 15.63 7.30
C GLU A 223 -30.13 15.98 6.06
N ARG A 224 -29.61 16.85 5.19
CA ARG A 224 -30.20 17.19 3.88
C ARG A 224 -30.29 15.99 2.93
N GLN A 225 -29.26 15.15 2.92
CA GLN A 225 -29.27 13.88 2.17
C GLN A 225 -30.38 12.93 2.66
N LYS A 226 -30.65 12.90 3.98
CA LYS A 226 -31.72 12.06 4.57
C LYS A 226 -33.12 12.64 4.36
N SER A 227 -33.33 13.95 4.51
CA SER A 227 -34.64 14.56 4.25
C SER A 227 -35.05 14.41 2.79
N GLY A 228 -34.12 14.66 1.86
CA GLY A 228 -34.28 14.41 0.42
C GLY A 228 -34.34 12.93 0.01
N SER A 229 -34.42 12.00 0.96
CA SER A 229 -34.69 10.57 0.73
C SER A 229 -36.13 10.16 1.10
N GLN A 230 -36.88 10.97 1.87
CA GLN A 230 -38.29 10.70 2.19
C GLN A 230 -39.28 11.42 1.27
N HIS A 231 -38.83 12.42 0.51
CA HIS A 231 -39.51 12.95 -0.67
C HIS A 231 -38.58 12.79 -1.87
N LYS A 232 -39.14 12.70 -3.09
CA LYS A 232 -38.34 12.65 -4.33
C LYS A 232 -37.49 13.91 -4.41
N ARG A 233 -36.17 13.77 -4.27
CA ARG A 233 -35.16 14.83 -4.35
C ARG A 233 -35.40 15.70 -5.59
N GLY A 234 -35.87 16.92 -5.38
CA GLY A 234 -36.11 17.89 -6.46
C GLY A 234 -34.85 18.70 -6.74
N GLU A 235 -34.69 19.18 -7.98
CA GLU A 235 -33.55 20.04 -8.36
C GLU A 235 -33.43 21.31 -7.48
N LEU A 236 -34.56 21.75 -6.90
CA LEU A 236 -34.63 22.92 -6.01
C LEU A 236 -33.88 22.68 -4.70
N ASP A 237 -33.98 21.49 -4.10
CA ASP A 237 -33.27 21.15 -2.85
C ASP A 237 -31.75 21.10 -3.07
N GLU A 238 -31.31 20.62 -4.24
CA GLU A 238 -29.88 20.62 -4.60
C GLU A 238 -29.36 22.03 -4.83
N LYS A 239 -30.05 22.85 -5.64
CA LYS A 239 -29.69 24.25 -5.90
C LYS A 239 -29.64 25.07 -4.60
N GLN A 240 -30.61 24.90 -3.70
CA GLN A 240 -30.61 25.62 -2.43
C GLN A 240 -29.45 25.18 -1.50
N ALA A 241 -29.07 23.90 -1.51
CA ALA A 241 -27.89 23.43 -0.76
C ALA A 241 -26.57 23.93 -1.38
N VAL A 242 -26.48 24.00 -2.70
CA VAL A 242 -25.32 24.54 -3.43
C VAL A 242 -25.19 26.05 -3.21
N GLU A 243 -26.27 26.83 -3.28
CA GLU A 243 -26.31 28.25 -2.93
C GLU A 243 -25.80 28.52 -1.50
N GLU A 244 -26.13 27.68 -0.54
CA GLU A 244 -25.64 27.84 0.84
C GLU A 244 -24.16 27.45 0.99
N ASN A 245 -23.71 26.40 0.30
CA ASN A 245 -22.28 26.08 0.25
C ASN A 245 -21.46 27.17 -0.47
N GLN A 246 -22.04 27.87 -1.47
CA GLN A 246 -21.47 29.09 -2.06
C GLN A 246 -21.38 30.22 -1.03
N LYS A 247 -22.46 30.51 -0.29
CA LYS A 247 -22.50 31.54 0.77
C LYS A 247 -21.51 31.26 1.91
N LEU A 248 -21.26 29.98 2.21
CA LEU A 248 -20.25 29.52 3.17
C LEU A 248 -18.83 29.40 2.58
N GLY A 249 -18.64 29.66 1.28
CA GLY A 249 -17.34 29.60 0.61
C GLY A 249 -16.72 28.20 0.52
N ILE A 250 -17.54 27.15 0.58
CA ILE A 250 -17.08 25.74 0.59
C ILE A 250 -16.37 25.41 -0.72
N LYS A 251 -15.14 24.90 -0.59
CA LYS A 251 -14.27 24.55 -1.71
C LYS A 251 -14.30 23.03 -1.93
N VAL A 252 -14.43 22.61 -3.19
CA VAL A 252 -14.56 21.20 -3.58
C VAL A 252 -13.51 20.81 -4.62
N ILE A 253 -12.97 19.59 -4.50
CA ILE A 253 -12.09 18.97 -5.50
C ILE A 253 -12.80 17.74 -6.07
N ASP A 254 -12.86 17.66 -7.40
CA ASP A 254 -13.30 16.46 -8.11
C ASP A 254 -12.09 15.52 -8.26
N TRP A 255 -12.05 14.45 -7.45
CA TRP A 255 -11.00 13.43 -7.48
C TRP A 255 -11.39 12.29 -8.42
N LEU A 256 -10.53 11.97 -9.39
CA LEU A 256 -10.85 10.96 -10.41
C LEU A 256 -10.28 9.59 -10.00
N TRP A 257 -11.14 8.58 -9.88
CA TRP A 257 -10.72 7.19 -9.68
C TRP A 257 -10.65 6.44 -11.02
N HIS A 258 -9.62 5.60 -11.16
CA HIS A 258 -9.47 4.73 -12.32
C HIS A 258 -9.36 3.27 -11.81
N PRO A 259 -10.35 2.40 -12.08
CA PRO A 259 -10.33 1.01 -11.63
C PRO A 259 -9.17 0.19 -12.23
N LYS A 260 -8.92 -1.00 -11.65
CA LYS A 260 -7.73 -1.80 -11.97
C LYS A 260 -7.79 -2.51 -13.33
N HIS A 261 -8.96 -2.58 -13.93
CA HIS A 261 -9.25 -3.22 -15.22
C HIS A 261 -9.82 -2.18 -16.20
N THR A 262 -9.72 -2.50 -17.49
CA THR A 262 -10.25 -1.67 -18.59
C THR A 262 -11.19 -2.50 -19.45
N SER A 263 -12.24 -3.05 -18.85
CA SER A 263 -13.46 -3.34 -19.60
C SER A 263 -14.19 -2.04 -19.92
N ALA A 264 -15.17 -2.07 -20.84
CA ALA A 264 -16.06 -0.92 -21.05
C ALA A 264 -16.88 -0.61 -19.78
N GLU A 265 -17.20 -1.64 -19.00
CA GLU A 265 -17.96 -1.58 -17.76
C GLU A 265 -17.14 -0.92 -16.63
N ASP A 266 -15.83 -1.20 -16.53
CA ASP A 266 -14.91 -0.49 -15.64
C ASP A 266 -14.84 1.02 -15.96
N ILE A 267 -14.85 1.38 -17.25
CA ILE A 267 -14.81 2.78 -17.70
C ILE A 267 -16.12 3.50 -17.36
N MET A 268 -17.26 2.82 -17.46
CA MET A 268 -18.55 3.32 -16.97
C MET A 268 -18.59 3.43 -15.43
N ASN A 269 -17.83 2.61 -14.71
CA ASN A 269 -17.72 2.62 -13.25
C ASN A 269 -16.57 3.49 -12.70
N ALA A 270 -16.02 4.40 -13.51
CA ALA A 270 -15.04 5.39 -13.06
C ALA A 270 -15.69 6.41 -12.09
N GLN A 271 -15.52 6.20 -10.78
CA GLN A 271 -16.12 7.05 -9.75
C GLN A 271 -15.34 8.35 -9.54
N ASP A 272 -15.77 9.41 -10.22
CA ASP A 272 -15.40 10.79 -9.89
C ASP A 272 -15.98 11.13 -8.50
N THR A 273 -15.09 11.30 -7.50
CA THR A 273 -15.47 11.57 -6.11
C THR A 273 -15.25 13.05 -5.80
N ARG A 274 -16.33 13.84 -5.80
CA ARG A 274 -16.30 15.23 -5.31
C ARG A 274 -16.20 15.24 -3.78
N LEU A 275 -15.14 15.83 -3.24
CA LEU A 275 -14.98 16.06 -1.81
C LEU A 275 -14.80 17.54 -1.51
N ALA A 276 -15.49 18.03 -0.48
CA ALA A 276 -15.21 19.31 0.15
C ALA A 276 -13.87 19.28 0.89
N TYR A 277 -13.24 20.44 1.02
CA TYR A 277 -12.08 20.63 1.89
C TYR A 277 -12.09 22.01 2.55
N PHE A 278 -11.39 22.10 3.68
CA PHE A 278 -11.26 23.29 4.50
C PHE A 278 -9.78 23.68 4.59
N GLU A 279 -9.46 24.97 4.58
CA GLU A 279 -8.07 25.47 4.59
C GLU A 279 -7.66 25.90 6.01
N GLU A 280 -6.60 25.31 6.52
CA GLU A 280 -6.06 25.60 7.86
C GLU A 280 -5.09 26.79 7.85
N LYS A 281 -4.91 27.41 9.01
CA LYS A 281 -4.00 28.57 9.18
C LYS A 281 -2.52 28.25 8.92
N ASP A 282 -2.14 26.97 8.98
CA ASP A 282 -0.79 26.48 8.63
C ASP A 282 -0.61 26.22 7.11
N GLY A 283 -1.67 26.42 6.31
CA GLY A 283 -1.68 26.15 4.87
C GLY A 283 -1.91 24.70 4.48
N SER A 284 -2.17 23.82 5.46
CA SER A 284 -2.71 22.47 5.20
C SER A 284 -4.18 22.54 4.80
N ILE A 285 -4.74 21.40 4.39
CA ILE A 285 -6.19 21.24 4.21
C ILE A 285 -6.74 20.09 5.03
N LEU A 286 -8.00 20.19 5.41
CA LEU A 286 -8.79 19.12 6.01
C LEU A 286 -9.80 18.60 5.00
N ILE A 287 -9.80 17.29 4.76
CA ILE A 287 -10.74 16.60 3.86
C ILE A 287 -11.62 15.66 4.69
N PRO A 288 -12.93 15.92 4.84
CA PRO A 288 -13.88 14.94 5.37
C PRO A 288 -13.90 13.67 4.51
N ILE A 289 -13.67 12.52 5.12
CA ILE A 289 -13.66 11.23 4.41
C ILE A 289 -15.02 10.53 4.60
N PRO A 290 -15.77 10.20 3.53
CA PRO A 290 -17.11 9.61 3.66
C PRO A 290 -17.14 8.29 4.45
N LYS A 291 -16.06 7.51 4.40
CA LYS A 291 -15.90 6.24 5.12
C LYS A 291 -15.39 6.38 6.57
N GLY A 292 -15.19 7.61 7.07
CA GLY A 292 -14.87 7.88 8.46
C GLY A 292 -13.59 8.69 8.68
N GLY A 293 -13.59 9.47 9.76
CA GLY A 293 -12.49 10.37 10.14
C GLY A 293 -12.46 11.69 9.35
N CYS A 294 -11.31 12.35 9.41
CA CYS A 294 -10.94 13.50 8.58
C CYS A 294 -9.44 13.42 8.29
N LEU A 295 -9.07 13.66 7.03
CA LEU A 295 -7.69 13.61 6.59
C LEU A 295 -7.10 15.02 6.56
N LYS A 296 -6.12 15.30 7.44
CA LYS A 296 -5.28 16.48 7.31
C LYS A 296 -4.19 16.20 6.28
N VAL A 297 -4.01 17.12 5.34
CA VAL A 297 -3.02 17.06 4.27
C VAL A 297 -2.17 18.33 4.35
N PRO A 298 -0.98 18.29 4.97
CA PRO A 298 -0.08 19.44 5.06
C PRO A 298 0.51 19.86 3.72
N THR A 299 0.93 18.87 2.92
CA THR A 299 1.74 19.10 1.72
C THR A 299 1.16 18.35 0.53
N ILE A 300 1.09 19.04 -0.61
CA ILE A 300 0.71 18.46 -1.90
C ILE A 300 1.77 18.82 -2.94
N LYS A 301 2.08 17.83 -3.77
CA LYS A 301 2.94 17.98 -4.94
C LYS A 301 2.14 17.71 -6.21
N VAL A 302 1.88 18.75 -6.98
CA VAL A 302 1.24 18.64 -8.30
C VAL A 302 2.27 18.14 -9.32
N GLU A 303 1.83 17.29 -10.25
CA GLU A 303 2.65 16.82 -11.38
C GLU A 303 3.35 17.96 -12.12
N GLY A 304 4.64 17.77 -12.41
CA GLY A 304 5.51 18.80 -13.01
C GLY A 304 6.03 19.85 -12.04
N SER A 305 5.69 19.80 -10.75
CA SER A 305 6.08 20.83 -9.77
C SER A 305 6.79 20.30 -8.51
N SER A 306 7.30 21.22 -7.69
CA SER A 306 7.76 20.96 -6.32
C SER A 306 6.60 20.90 -5.33
N SER A 307 6.81 20.19 -4.22
CA SER A 307 5.89 20.14 -3.09
C SER A 307 5.65 21.53 -2.49
N LYS A 308 4.40 21.82 -2.11
CA LYS A 308 3.96 23.08 -1.48
C LYS A 308 2.96 22.76 -0.36
N SER A 309 2.69 23.73 0.51
CA SER A 309 1.54 23.64 1.42
C SER A 309 0.26 23.38 0.63
N ALA A 310 -0.61 22.49 1.13
CA ALA A 310 -1.71 21.94 0.36
C ALA A 310 -2.65 23.02 -0.21
N ALA A 311 -3.02 24.02 0.60
CA ALA A 311 -3.84 25.15 0.17
C ALA A 311 -3.21 25.92 -1.01
N LYS A 312 -1.88 26.11 -1.01
CA LYS A 312 -1.14 26.80 -2.09
C LYS A 312 -0.87 25.92 -3.31
N ALA A 313 -0.90 24.60 -3.14
CA ALA A 313 -0.76 23.65 -4.24
C ALA A 313 -2.06 23.54 -5.05
N ILE A 314 -3.21 23.58 -4.38
CA ILE A 314 -4.53 23.51 -5.02
C ILE A 314 -4.95 24.87 -5.59
N SER A 315 -4.90 25.97 -4.83
CA SER A 315 -5.60 27.24 -5.11
C SER A 315 -5.30 27.94 -6.45
N SER A 316 -4.30 27.50 -7.20
CA SER A 316 -4.04 27.99 -8.57
C SER A 316 -4.91 27.31 -9.63
N ASN A 317 -5.17 25.99 -9.47
CA ASN A 317 -5.68 25.12 -10.53
C ASN A 317 -6.74 24.12 -10.03
N PHE A 318 -6.95 23.96 -8.72
CA PHE A 318 -7.80 22.94 -8.11
C PHE A 318 -8.52 23.54 -6.90
N GLY A 319 -9.70 23.01 -6.57
CA GLY A 319 -10.53 23.57 -5.51
C GLY A 319 -11.45 24.65 -6.07
N PHE A 320 -12.55 24.20 -6.68
CA PHE A 320 -13.61 25.07 -7.15
C PHE A 320 -14.48 25.46 -5.94
N ILE A 321 -15.01 26.68 -5.92
CA ILE A 321 -16.21 26.94 -5.09
C ILE A 321 -17.31 26.03 -5.66
N GLU A 322 -18.14 25.44 -4.80
CA GLU A 322 -19.26 24.63 -5.26
C GLU A 322 -20.20 25.47 -6.16
N LYS A 323 -20.63 24.90 -7.28
CA LYS A 323 -21.44 25.55 -8.32
C LYS A 323 -22.50 24.57 -8.80
N ASP A 324 -23.61 25.15 -9.23
CA ASP A 324 -24.74 24.49 -9.88
C ASP A 324 -24.32 23.76 -11.19
#